data_AF-A0AAD8WJ53-F1
#
_entry.id   AF-A0AAD8WJ53-F1
#
_cell.length_a   1.000
_cell.length_b   1.000
_cell.length_c   1.000
_cell.angle_alpha   90.00
_cell.angle_beta   90.00
_cell.angle_gamma   90.00
#
_symmetry.space_group_name_H-M   'P 1'
#
loop_
_entity.id
_entity.type
_entity.pdbx_description
1 polymer ?
#
loop_
_entity_poly.entity_id
_entity_poly.type
_entity_poly.pdbx_seq_one_letter_code
_entity_poly.pdbx_strand_id
1 'polypeptide(L)'
;MTMTLKCDTEFPKALKNIMESMGLKGEAVYKGFPVMDDGQEYWWVQLHLYKDEEDDPKKMEHWMFTNPELHTSFFDSARCVAWAAINELGERLKYRLHNTQKDLKEEKEETANLNTTVGRLRSDMVDLSLKLGMYEELNKAKDSQIATLRKRMLLYSGSS
;
A
#
# COMPACT_ATOMS: atom_id res chain seq x y z
N MET A 1 -0.36 -41.30 4.15
CA MET A 1 1.07 -41.10 3.88
C MET A 1 1.24 -39.63 3.52
N THR A 2 2.13 -38.88 4.18
CA THR A 2 2.31 -37.44 3.90
C THR A 2 3.48 -37.27 2.95
N MET A 3 3.29 -36.59 1.83
CA MET A 3 4.34 -36.34 0.84
C MET A 3 4.59 -34.83 0.70
N THR A 4 5.79 -34.39 1.07
CA THR A 4 6.22 -33.01 0.82
C THR A 4 6.85 -32.93 -0.58
N LEU A 5 6.21 -32.21 -1.50
CA LEU A 5 6.73 -31.94 -2.84
C LEU A 5 7.65 -30.72 -2.79
N LYS A 6 8.94 -30.89 -3.11
CA LYS A 6 9.92 -29.80 -3.13
C LYS A 6 9.78 -28.94 -4.40
N CYS A 7 10.24 -27.70 -4.29
CA CYS A 7 9.89 -26.54 -5.12
C CYS A 7 10.50 -26.52 -6.55
N ASP A 8 11.01 -27.65 -7.05
CA ASP A 8 11.95 -27.65 -8.19
C ASP A 8 11.27 -27.70 -9.58
N THR A 9 9.94 -27.60 -9.66
CA THR A 9 9.19 -27.55 -10.93
C THR A 9 8.50 -26.19 -11.11
N GLU A 10 8.07 -25.85 -12.34
CA GLU A 10 7.48 -24.53 -12.66
C GLU A 10 6.24 -24.19 -11.82
N PHE A 11 5.46 -25.20 -11.48
CA PHE A 11 4.19 -25.06 -10.80
C PHE A 11 4.34 -24.75 -9.29
N PRO A 12 5.18 -25.47 -8.52
CA PRO A 12 5.62 -25.06 -7.18
C PRO A 12 6.22 -23.65 -7.12
N LYS A 13 6.93 -23.20 -8.17
CA LYS A 13 7.50 -21.86 -8.21
C LYS A 13 6.43 -20.77 -8.30
N ALA A 14 5.40 -20.96 -9.13
CA ALA A 14 4.29 -20.01 -9.23
C ALA A 14 3.53 -19.90 -7.90
N LEU A 15 3.24 -21.04 -7.26
CA LEU A 15 2.62 -21.08 -5.94
C LEU A 15 3.48 -20.36 -4.89
N LYS A 16 4.79 -20.62 -4.87
CA LYS A 16 5.73 -19.95 -3.95
C LYS A 16 5.73 -18.43 -4.11
N ASN A 17 5.83 -17.92 -5.34
CA ASN A 17 5.81 -16.48 -5.59
C ASN A 17 4.53 -15.81 -5.07
N ILE A 18 3.38 -16.48 -5.24
CA ILE A 18 2.08 -16.00 -4.76
C ILE A 18 2.00 -16.05 -3.24
N MET A 19 2.49 -17.13 -2.62
CA MET A 19 2.60 -17.24 -1.17
C MET A 19 3.42 -16.10 -0.57
N GLU A 20 4.62 -15.84 -1.10
CA GLU A 20 5.49 -14.73 -0.66
C GLU A 20 4.78 -13.36 -0.80
N SER A 21 4.07 -13.14 -1.91
CA SER A 21 3.28 -11.92 -2.15
C SER A 21 2.11 -11.76 -1.16
N MET A 22 1.63 -12.86 -0.59
CA MET A 22 0.60 -12.89 0.44
C MET A 22 1.18 -12.86 1.86
N GLY A 23 2.50 -12.81 2.02
CA GLY A 23 3.18 -12.85 3.31
C GLY A 23 3.21 -14.23 3.95
N LEU A 24 2.97 -15.30 3.17
CA LEU A 24 3.11 -16.68 3.58
C LEU A 24 4.56 -17.11 3.29
N LYS A 25 5.34 -17.30 4.36
CA LYS A 25 6.76 -17.67 4.30
C LYS A 25 7.01 -19.14 4.63
N GLY A 26 6.01 -19.83 5.19
CA GLY A 26 6.10 -21.24 5.52
C GLY A 26 6.06 -22.16 4.31
N GLU A 27 6.11 -23.47 4.57
CA GLU A 27 6.08 -24.49 3.51
C GLU A 27 4.70 -24.64 2.85
N ALA A 28 4.69 -25.21 1.64
CA ALA A 28 3.49 -25.74 1.00
C ALA A 28 3.50 -27.27 1.15
N VAL A 29 2.56 -27.82 1.92
CA VAL A 29 2.53 -29.25 2.25
C VAL A 29 1.33 -29.93 1.59
N TYR A 30 1.59 -30.99 0.84
CA TYR A 30 0.57 -31.81 0.18
C TYR A 30 0.28 -33.06 1.03
N LYS A 31 -0.98 -33.24 1.43
CA LYS A 31 -1.45 -34.42 2.15
C LYS A 31 -2.35 -35.24 1.23
N GLY A 32 -1.87 -36.41 0.83
CA GLY A 32 -2.59 -37.35 -0.01
C GLY A 32 -3.33 -38.42 0.80
N PHE A 33 -4.54 -38.72 0.37
CA PHE A 33 -5.42 -39.72 0.94
C PHE A 33 -5.93 -40.60 -0.21
N PRO A 34 -5.52 -41.87 -0.27
CA PRO A 34 -6.03 -42.79 -1.27
C PRO A 34 -7.49 -43.15 -0.95
N VAL A 35 -8.32 -43.19 -1.98
CA VAL A 35 -9.73 -43.56 -1.95
C VAL A 35 -9.93 -44.69 -2.94
N MET A 36 -10.51 -45.80 -2.50
CA MET A 36 -10.88 -46.89 -3.39
C MET A 36 -12.33 -46.72 -3.81
N ASP A 37 -12.59 -46.74 -5.12
CA ASP A 37 -13.93 -46.70 -5.68
C ASP A 37 -14.01 -47.65 -6.89
N ASP A 38 -14.98 -48.57 -6.88
CA ASP A 38 -15.14 -49.64 -7.90
C ASP A 38 -13.85 -50.42 -8.25
N GLY A 39 -12.99 -50.66 -7.26
CA GLY A 39 -11.72 -51.37 -7.45
C GLY A 39 -10.62 -50.54 -8.10
N GLN A 40 -10.87 -49.26 -8.37
CA GLN A 40 -9.89 -48.27 -8.83
C GLN A 40 -9.42 -47.42 -7.65
N GLU A 41 -8.11 -47.20 -7.56
CA GLU A 41 -7.53 -46.25 -6.61
C GLU A 41 -7.57 -44.83 -7.18
N TYR A 42 -8.05 -43.90 -6.36
CA TYR A 42 -8.07 -42.46 -6.59
C TYR A 42 -7.35 -41.73 -5.45
N TRP A 43 -6.92 -40.50 -5.72
CA TRP A 43 -6.19 -39.67 -4.79
C TRP A 43 -6.96 -38.39 -4.48
N TRP A 44 -7.28 -38.24 -3.20
CA TRP A 44 -7.72 -36.99 -2.62
C TRP A 44 -6.51 -36.27 -2.02
N VAL A 45 -6.28 -35.01 -2.37
CA VAL A 45 -5.09 -34.24 -1.94
C VAL A 45 -5.51 -32.90 -1.36
N GLN A 46 -5.01 -32.65 -0.15
CA GLN A 46 -5.09 -31.35 0.51
C GLN A 46 -3.75 -30.63 0.41
N LEU A 47 -3.79 -29.35 0.08
CA LEU A 47 -2.65 -28.44 0.11
C LEU A 47 -2.79 -27.50 1.30
N HIS A 48 -1.77 -27.49 2.16
CA HIS A 48 -1.68 -26.60 3.31
C HIS A 48 -0.58 -25.58 3.05
N LEU A 49 -0.91 -24.28 3.14
CA LEU A 49 0.05 -23.19 3.02
C LEU A 49 0.25 -22.56 4.41
N TYR A 50 1.48 -22.60 4.88
CA TYR A 50 1.86 -22.10 6.21
C TYR A 50 2.32 -20.65 6.17
N LYS A 51 2.08 -19.93 7.27
CA LYS A 51 2.34 -18.50 7.35
C LYS A 51 3.81 -18.23 7.67
N ASP A 52 4.36 -18.96 8.64
CA ASP A 52 5.73 -18.82 9.10
C ASP A 52 6.56 -20.10 8.88
N GLU A 53 7.88 -19.95 8.79
CA GLU A 53 8.83 -21.06 8.61
C GLU A 53 8.88 -22.00 9.83
N GLU A 54 8.49 -21.50 11.00
CA GLU A 54 8.45 -22.25 12.27
C GLU A 54 7.05 -22.82 12.61
N ASP A 55 6.06 -22.65 11.73
CA ASP A 55 4.70 -23.12 11.98
C ASP A 55 4.65 -24.65 12.08
N ASP A 56 4.25 -25.18 13.25
CA ASP A 56 3.95 -26.60 13.41
C ASP A 56 2.71 -26.97 12.55
N PRO A 57 2.84 -27.92 11.61
CA PRO A 57 1.74 -28.39 10.76
C PRO A 57 0.47 -28.82 11.50
N LYS A 58 0.56 -29.06 12.81
CA LYS A 58 -0.53 -29.54 13.67
C LYS A 58 -1.22 -28.46 14.51
N LYS A 59 -0.69 -27.22 14.59
CA LYS A 59 -1.16 -26.23 15.57
C LYS A 59 -1.55 -24.84 15.02
N MET A 60 -1.27 -24.55 13.76
CA MET A 60 -1.25 -23.16 13.26
C MET A 60 -2.35 -22.82 12.25
N GLU A 61 -2.65 -21.52 12.15
CA GLU A 61 -3.46 -20.90 11.10
C GLU A 61 -2.81 -21.17 9.74
N HIS A 62 -3.48 -21.94 8.90
CA HIS A 62 -2.99 -22.30 7.57
C HIS A 62 -4.11 -22.16 6.56
N TRP A 63 -3.73 -21.86 5.32
CA TRP A 63 -4.67 -21.85 4.21
C TRP A 63 -4.74 -23.26 3.65
N MET A 64 -5.94 -23.82 3.57
CA MET A 64 -6.16 -25.20 3.13
C MET A 64 -6.97 -25.21 1.84
N PHE A 65 -6.43 -25.89 0.83
CA PHE A 65 -7.08 -26.13 -0.45
C PHE A 65 -7.22 -27.63 -0.65
N THR A 66 -8.25 -28.03 -1.37
CA THR A 66 -8.51 -29.45 -1.67
C THR A 66 -8.75 -29.59 -3.17
N ASN A 67 -8.28 -30.69 -3.77
CA ASN A 67 -8.57 -30.94 -5.18
C ASN A 67 -10.09 -31.07 -5.39
N PRO A 68 -10.66 -30.37 -6.39
CA PRO A 68 -12.09 -30.45 -6.70
C PRO A 68 -12.50 -31.80 -7.30
N GLU A 69 -11.55 -32.50 -7.93
CA GLU A 69 -11.78 -33.75 -8.65
C GLU A 69 -10.79 -34.82 -8.20
N LEU A 70 -11.28 -36.05 -8.03
CA LEU A 70 -10.44 -37.21 -7.73
C LEU A 70 -9.67 -37.65 -8.99
N HIS A 71 -8.37 -37.90 -8.84
CA HIS A 71 -7.54 -38.43 -9.93
C HIS A 71 -6.94 -39.77 -9.55
N THR A 72 -6.66 -40.62 -10.54
CA THR A 72 -6.00 -41.92 -10.33
C THR A 72 -4.50 -41.80 -10.01
N SER A 73 -3.95 -40.58 -10.05
CA SER A 73 -2.56 -40.25 -9.80
C SER A 73 -2.44 -39.17 -8.74
N PHE A 74 -1.61 -39.42 -7.71
CA PHE A 74 -1.31 -38.43 -6.67
C PHE A 74 -0.81 -37.10 -7.26
N PHE A 75 0.07 -37.16 -8.26
CA PHE A 75 0.66 -35.95 -8.86
C PHE A 75 -0.36 -35.12 -9.63
N ASP A 76 -1.34 -35.75 -10.26
CA ASP A 76 -2.40 -35.02 -10.95
C ASP A 76 -3.36 -34.37 -9.95
N SER A 77 -3.70 -35.06 -8.85
CA SER A 77 -4.44 -34.44 -7.74
C SER A 77 -3.67 -33.29 -7.08
N ALA A 78 -2.36 -33.45 -6.88
CA ALA A 78 -1.49 -32.40 -6.35
C ALA A 78 -1.42 -31.18 -7.28
N ARG A 79 -1.35 -31.41 -8.60
CA ARG A 79 -1.40 -30.33 -9.60
C ARG A 79 -2.77 -29.65 -9.63
N CYS A 80 -3.85 -30.42 -9.48
CA CYS A 80 -5.20 -29.88 -9.48
C CYS A 80 -5.41 -28.95 -8.27
N VAL A 81 -5.07 -29.39 -7.06
CA VAL A 81 -5.25 -28.59 -5.85
C VAL A 81 -4.41 -27.32 -5.83
N ALA A 82 -3.17 -27.35 -6.32
CA ALA A 82 -2.36 -26.13 -6.33
C ALA A 82 -2.79 -25.15 -7.43
N TRP A 83 -3.44 -25.59 -8.51
CA TRP A 83 -4.02 -24.68 -9.50
C TRP A 83 -5.22 -23.96 -8.91
N ALA A 84 -6.06 -24.69 -8.15
CA ALA A 84 -7.14 -24.09 -7.39
C ALA A 84 -6.61 -23.04 -6.40
N ALA A 85 -5.54 -23.37 -5.66
CA ALA A 85 -4.90 -22.44 -4.73
C ALA A 85 -4.31 -21.20 -5.42
N ILE A 86 -3.57 -21.39 -6.53
CA ILE A 86 -3.00 -20.29 -7.32
C ILE A 86 -4.11 -19.36 -7.83
N ASN A 87 -5.20 -19.91 -8.34
CA ASN A 87 -6.32 -19.12 -8.85
C ASN A 87 -6.99 -18.32 -7.74
N GLU A 88 -7.32 -18.95 -6.60
CA GLU A 88 -7.97 -18.26 -5.48
C GLU A 88 -7.07 -17.16 -4.90
N LEU A 89 -5.79 -17.47 -4.65
CA LEU A 89 -4.83 -16.49 -4.15
C LEU A 89 -4.59 -15.36 -5.17
N GLY A 90 -4.56 -15.69 -6.46
CA GLY A 90 -4.45 -14.74 -7.55
C GLY A 90 -5.61 -13.75 -7.57
N GLU A 91 -6.85 -14.21 -7.40
CA GLU A 91 -8.02 -13.32 -7.31
C GLU A 91 -7.96 -12.42 -6.07
N ARG A 92 -7.51 -12.95 -4.92
CA ARG A 92 -7.30 -12.12 -3.72
C ARG A 92 -6.23 -11.04 -3.94
N LEU A 93 -5.15 -11.38 -4.63
CA LEU A 93 -4.11 -10.40 -5.00
C LEU A 93 -4.64 -9.33 -5.96
N LYS A 94 -5.45 -9.71 -6.97
CA LYS A 94 -6.10 -8.76 -7.87
C LYS A 94 -6.98 -7.78 -7.11
N TYR A 95 -7.79 -8.28 -6.18
CA TYR A 95 -8.65 -7.44 -5.33
C TYR A 95 -7.84 -6.47 -4.47
N ARG A 96 -6.77 -6.95 -3.82
CA ARG A 96 -5.86 -6.09 -3.04
C ARG A 96 -5.22 -5.00 -3.90
N LEU A 97 -4.71 -5.37 -5.08
CA LEU A 97 -4.10 -4.42 -6.01
C LEU A 97 -5.11 -3.36 -6.45
N HIS A 98 -6.34 -3.76 -6.77
CA HIS A 98 -7.39 -2.83 -7.17
C HIS A 98 -7.68 -1.78 -6.08
N ASN A 99 -7.78 -2.21 -4.82
CA ASN A 99 -8.00 -1.30 -3.70
C ASN A 99 -6.81 -0.37 -3.49
N THR A 100 -5.58 -0.88 -3.49
CA THR A 100 -4.38 -0.04 -3.36
C THR A 100 -4.26 0.98 -4.51
N GLN A 101 -4.67 0.62 -5.72
CA GLN A 101 -4.72 1.56 -6.85
C GLN A 101 -5.76 2.65 -6.65
N LYS A 102 -6.90 2.32 -6.05
CA LYS A 102 -7.95 3.28 -5.70
C LYS A 102 -7.45 4.26 -4.63
N ASP A 103 -6.88 3.75 -3.54
CA ASP A 103 -6.34 4.56 -2.45
C ASP A 103 -5.24 5.51 -2.97
N LEU A 104 -4.33 5.00 -3.82
CA LEU A 104 -3.29 5.82 -4.45
C LEU A 104 -3.85 6.93 -5.33
N LYS A 105 -5.00 6.70 -5.98
CA LYS A 105 -5.66 7.73 -6.79
C LYS A 105 -6.24 8.83 -5.90
N GLU A 106 -6.91 8.46 -4.81
CA GLU A 106 -7.46 9.40 -3.83
C GLU A 106 -6.34 10.26 -3.22
N GLU A 107 -5.23 9.64 -2.80
CA GLU A 107 -4.06 10.36 -2.25
C GLU A 107 -3.44 11.36 -3.26
N LYS A 108 -3.40 10.99 -4.54
CA LYS A 108 -2.92 11.89 -5.61
C LYS A 108 -3.83 13.10 -5.80
N GLU A 109 -5.14 12.91 -5.73
CA GLU A 109 -6.13 13.98 -5.81
C GLU A 109 -6.01 14.93 -4.60
N GLU A 110 -5.87 14.39 -3.39
CA GLU A 110 -5.62 15.19 -2.18
C GLU A 110 -4.32 15.98 -2.26
N THR A 111 -3.24 15.36 -2.73
CA THR A 111 -1.94 16.02 -2.90
C THR A 111 -2.02 17.17 -3.91
N ALA A 112 -2.76 16.99 -5.02
CA ALA A 112 -2.98 18.04 -6.00
C ALA A 112 -3.79 19.22 -5.42
N ASN A 113 -4.81 18.94 -4.61
CA ASN A 113 -5.60 19.95 -3.91
C ASN A 113 -4.76 20.74 -2.89
N LEU A 114 -3.93 20.04 -2.12
CA LEU A 114 -2.98 20.66 -1.19
C LEU A 114 -2.00 21.56 -1.91
N ASN A 115 -1.39 21.09 -3.01
CA ASN A 115 -0.46 21.90 -3.81
C ASN A 115 -1.12 23.16 -4.37
N THR A 116 -2.37 23.06 -4.81
CA THR A 116 -3.15 24.22 -5.28
C THR A 116 -3.38 25.22 -4.13
N THR A 117 -3.72 24.72 -2.95
CA THR A 117 -3.96 25.55 -1.75
C THR A 117 -2.67 26.23 -1.29
N VAL A 118 -1.55 25.51 -1.25
CA VAL A 118 -0.22 26.06 -0.94
C VAL A 118 0.17 27.15 -1.95
N GLY A 119 -0.11 26.93 -3.24
CA GLY A 119 0.12 27.94 -4.28
C GLY A 119 -0.65 29.24 -4.00
N ARG A 120 -1.94 29.15 -3.63
CA ARG A 120 -2.75 30.31 -3.27
C ARG A 120 -2.21 31.03 -2.04
N LEU A 121 -1.95 30.29 -0.96
CA LEU A 121 -1.40 30.87 0.27
C LEU A 121 -0.06 31.58 0.05
N ARG A 122 0.81 31.02 -0.80
CA ARG A 122 2.07 31.69 -1.18
C ARG A 122 1.83 33.00 -1.92
N SER A 123 0.87 33.03 -2.85
CA SER A 123 0.48 34.26 -3.55
C SER A 123 -0.05 35.31 -2.57
N ASP A 124 -0.99 34.91 -1.69
CA ASP A 124 -1.57 35.80 -0.69
C ASP A 124 -0.50 36.37 0.26
N MET A 125 0.49 35.56 0.63
CA MET A 125 1.61 35.99 1.48
C MET A 125 2.52 37.00 0.78
N VAL A 126 2.75 36.85 -0.53
CA VAL A 126 3.50 37.84 -1.33
C VAL A 126 2.74 39.15 -1.39
N ASP A 127 1.44 39.11 -1.66
CA ASP A 127 0.59 40.30 -1.73
C ASP A 127 0.52 41.04 -0.38
N LEU A 128 0.41 40.31 0.73
CA LEU A 128 0.44 40.88 2.07
C LEU A 128 1.79 41.53 2.39
N SER A 129 2.88 40.88 1.97
CA SER A 129 4.24 41.40 2.17
C SER A 129 4.47 42.71 1.40
N LEU A 130 3.96 42.80 0.17
CA LEU A 130 3.98 44.04 -0.62
C LEU A 130 3.19 45.16 0.05
N LYS A 131 1.96 44.86 0.50
CA LYS A 131 1.12 45.84 1.22
C LYS A 131 1.78 46.33 2.50
N LEU A 132 2.43 45.44 3.25
CA LEU A 132 3.15 45.81 4.47
C LEU A 132 4.31 46.76 4.16
N GLY A 133 5.10 46.47 3.12
CA GLY A 133 6.19 47.35 2.69
C GLY A 133 5.71 48.76 2.30
N MET A 134 4.61 48.85 1.55
CA MET A 134 3.99 50.14 1.22
C MET A 134 3.54 50.91 2.48
N TYR A 135 2.97 50.21 3.45
CA TYR A 135 2.53 50.82 4.71
C TYR A 135 3.70 51.37 5.53
N GLU A 136 4.82 50.62 5.59
CA GLU A 136 6.04 51.06 6.26
C GLU A 136 6.65 52.31 5.60
N GLU A 137 6.68 52.37 4.27
CA GLU A 137 7.14 53.56 3.53
C GLU A 137 6.27 54.79 3.80
N LEU A 138 4.94 54.61 3.76
CA LEU A 138 4.00 55.68 4.07
C LEU A 138 4.21 56.22 5.50
N ASN A 139 4.43 55.32 6.46
CA ASN A 139 4.65 55.69 7.84
C ASN A 139 5.96 56.48 8.02
N LYS A 140 7.06 56.04 7.36
CA LYS A 140 8.33 56.79 7.32
C LYS A 140 8.16 58.19 6.72
N ALA A 141 7.40 58.31 5.62
CA ALA A 141 7.13 59.59 4.99
C ALA A 141 6.35 60.54 5.93
N LYS A 142 5.35 60.01 6.63
CA LYS A 142 4.58 60.76 7.63
C LYS A 142 5.46 61.26 8.79
N ASP A 143 6.32 60.39 9.32
CA ASP A 143 7.24 60.77 10.41
C ASP A 143 8.22 61.87 9.97
N SER A 144 8.74 61.78 8.74
CA SER A 144 9.60 62.81 8.14
C SER A 144 8.89 64.17 7.98
N GLN A 145 7.63 64.17 7.54
CA GLN A 145 6.81 65.40 7.47
C GLN A 145 6.58 66.01 8.85
N ILE A 146 6.24 65.19 9.85
CA ILE A 146 6.06 65.65 11.23
C ILE A 146 7.35 66.28 11.77
N ALA A 147 8.50 65.65 11.54
CA ALA A 147 9.81 66.19 11.94
C ALA A 147 10.10 67.54 11.26
N THR A 148 9.80 67.65 9.97
CA THR A 148 9.98 68.89 9.20
C THR A 148 9.09 70.02 9.73
N LEU A 149 7.82 69.74 10.03
CA LEU A 149 6.89 70.71 10.60
C LEU A 149 7.34 71.18 11.98
N ARG A 150 7.78 70.26 12.85
CA ARG A 150 8.34 70.60 14.18
C ARG A 150 9.56 71.52 14.05
N LYS A 151 10.47 71.23 13.12
CA LYS A 151 11.65 72.07 12.87
C LYS A 151 11.27 73.47 12.39
N ARG A 152 10.28 73.60 11.50
CA ARG A 152 9.76 74.91 11.06
C ARG A 152 9.15 75.70 12.22
N MET A 153 8.31 75.08 13.04
CA MET A 153 7.71 75.74 14.21
C MET A 153 8.76 76.31 15.16
N LEU A 154 9.83 75.55 15.44
CA LEU A 154 10.92 76.01 16.31
C LEU A 154 11.64 77.26 15.77
N LEU A 155 11.84 77.34 14.45
CA LEU A 155 12.43 78.52 13.80
C LEU A 155 11.54 79.76 13.93
N TYR A 156 10.21 79.60 13.82
CA TYR A 156 9.27 80.70 13.98
C TYR A 156 9.10 81.14 15.44
N SER A 157 9.30 80.26 16.42
CA SER A 157 9.22 80.61 17.86
C SER A 157 10.50 81.26 18.43
N GLY A 158 11.62 81.23 17.69
CA GLY A 158 12.91 81.81 18.12
C GLY A 158 13.27 83.14 17.44
N SER A 159 12.33 83.75 16.70
CA SER A 159 12.55 84.99 15.92
C SER A 159 11.85 86.23 16.52
N SER A 160 11.67 86.26 17.84
CA SER A 160 11.07 87.38 18.59
C SER A 160 12.07 88.01 19.55
#